data_AF-A0A964AGN2-F1
#
_entry.id   AF-A0A964AGN2-F1
#
_cell.length_a   1.000
_cell.length_b   1.000
_cell.length_c   1.000
_cell.angle_alpha   90.00
_cell.angle_beta   90.00
_cell.angle_gamma   90.00
#
_symmetry.space_group_name_H-M   'P 1'
#
loop_
_entity.id
_entity.type
_entity.pdbx_description
1 polymer ?
#
loop_
_entity_poly.entity_id
_entity_poly.type
_entity_poly.pdbx_seq_one_letter_code
_entity_poly.pdbx_strand_id
1 'polypeptide(L)'
;MRAGVEIDHACGGVVGCSTCHIYVEEGFDSAPEPIEEEEDMLDHAPALRDTSRLACQCVPDGSEDVVVEVPAWKRNEVSEDH
;
A
#
# COMPACT_ATOMS: atom_id res chain seq x y z
N MET A 1 -5.96 -4.83 -11.02
CA MET A 1 -6.76 -4.49 -9.82
C MET A 1 -8.20 -4.27 -10.22
N ARG A 2 -9.16 -4.83 -9.46
CA ARG A 2 -10.59 -4.93 -9.84
C ARG A 2 -11.48 -3.84 -9.22
N ALA A 3 -10.91 -2.87 -8.49
CA ALA A 3 -11.65 -1.84 -7.75
C ALA A 3 -11.55 -0.42 -8.36
N GLY A 4 -10.91 -0.23 -9.52
CA GLY A 4 -10.81 1.09 -10.17
C GLY A 4 -9.84 2.08 -9.50
N VAL A 5 -9.10 1.65 -8.48
CA VAL A 5 -8.03 2.43 -7.84
C VAL A 5 -6.70 2.07 -8.50
N GLU A 6 -6.04 3.05 -9.10
CA GLU A 6 -4.72 2.91 -9.70
C GLU A 6 -3.65 3.08 -8.61
N ILE A 7 -3.14 1.97 -8.08
CA ILE A 7 -1.99 1.96 -7.17
C ILE A 7 -0.75 1.65 -8.01
N ASP A 8 0.23 2.55 -7.96
CA ASP A 8 1.50 2.34 -8.64
C ASP A 8 2.32 1.24 -7.94
N HIS A 9 2.95 0.39 -8.74
CA HIS A 9 3.81 -0.71 -8.30
C HIS A 9 5.14 -0.63 -9.03
N ALA A 10 5.91 0.44 -8.82
CA ALA A 10 7.19 0.68 -9.49
C ALA A 10 8.17 -0.50 -9.38
N CYS A 11 8.17 -1.25 -8.27
CA CYS A 11 8.99 -2.45 -8.11
C CYS A 11 8.38 -3.73 -8.71
N GLY A 12 7.13 -3.69 -9.21
CA GLY A 12 6.42 -4.87 -9.67
C GLY A 12 5.88 -5.77 -8.56
N GLY A 13 5.82 -5.28 -7.32
CA GLY A 13 5.28 -6.01 -6.16
C GLY A 13 6.31 -6.82 -5.36
N VAL A 14 7.60 -6.62 -5.60
CA VAL A 14 8.70 -7.35 -4.94
C VAL A 14 9.25 -6.68 -3.67
N VAL A 15 8.45 -5.85 -3.00
CA VAL A 15 8.86 -5.14 -1.75
C VAL A 15 10.13 -4.29 -1.96
N GLY A 16 10.31 -3.73 -3.17
CA GLY A 16 11.46 -2.88 -3.51
C GLY A 16 11.14 -1.38 -3.60
N CYS A 17 9.90 -0.98 -3.32
CA CYS A 17 9.49 0.43 -3.33
C CYS A 17 8.35 0.67 -2.34
N SER A 18 8.20 1.92 -1.92
CA SER A 18 7.05 2.36 -1.13
C SER A 18 5.93 2.96 -1.98
N THR A 19 5.87 2.76 -3.31
CA THR A 19 4.81 3.36 -4.16
C THR A 19 3.43 2.72 -3.97
N CYS A 20 3.36 1.48 -3.46
CA CYS A 20 2.12 0.75 -3.15
C CYS A 20 1.66 0.82 -1.67
N HIS A 21 2.39 1.50 -0.79
CA HIS A 21 1.91 1.88 0.55
C HIS A 21 0.48 2.48 0.56
N ILE A 22 -0.32 2.05 1.52
CA ILE A 22 -1.71 2.41 1.79
C ILE A 22 -1.91 2.47 3.30
N TYR A 23 -2.99 3.09 3.74
CA TYR A 23 -3.46 2.97 5.13
C TYR A 23 -4.70 2.09 5.16
N VAL A 24 -4.75 1.13 6.06
CA VAL A 24 -5.92 0.26 6.22
C VAL A 24 -6.80 0.82 7.34
N GLU A 25 -8.00 1.28 7.02
CA GLU A 25 -8.94 1.84 8.00
C GLU A 25 -9.83 0.76 8.63
N GLU A 26 -10.25 -0.24 7.84
CA GLU A 26 -11.08 -1.35 8.28
C GLU A 26 -10.60 -2.66 7.65
N GLY A 27 -10.74 -3.79 8.36
CA GLY A 27 -10.31 -5.10 7.87
C GLY A 27 -8.81 -5.39 7.98
N PHE A 28 -8.10 -4.70 8.89
CA PHE A 28 -6.67 -4.94 9.13
C PHE A 28 -6.36 -6.37 9.56
N ASP A 29 -7.23 -6.98 10.37
CA ASP A 29 -7.10 -8.37 10.87
C ASP A 29 -7.34 -9.43 9.78
N SER A 30 -8.00 -9.07 8.67
CA SER A 30 -8.22 -9.97 7.52
C SER A 30 -6.97 -10.09 6.63
N ALA A 31 -5.99 -9.19 6.80
CA ALA A 31 -4.73 -9.23 6.07
C ALA A 31 -3.63 -9.90 6.90
N PRO A 32 -2.62 -10.51 6.26
CA PRO A 32 -1.47 -11.08 6.97
C PRO A 32 -0.72 -9.99 7.75
N GLU A 33 -0.04 -10.35 8.83
CA GLU A 33 0.84 -9.46 9.59
C GLU A 33 1.93 -8.85 8.68
N PRO A 34 2.39 -7.62 8.95
CA PRO A 34 3.50 -7.03 8.21
C PRO A 34 4.76 -7.87 8.38
N ILE A 35 5.55 -7.98 7.31
CA ILE A 35 6.86 -8.63 7.34
C ILE A 35 7.95 -7.59 7.64
N GLU A 36 9.06 -8.01 8.25
CA GLU A 36 10.16 -7.11 8.63
C GLU A 36 10.68 -6.27 7.45
N GLU A 37 10.73 -6.85 6.24
CA GLU A 37 11.18 -6.17 5.02
C GLU A 37 10.20 -5.08 4.55
N GLU A 38 8.90 -5.26 4.82
CA GLU A 38 7.87 -4.25 4.58
C GLU A 38 8.00 -3.10 5.58
N GLU A 39 8.26 -3.40 6.86
CA GLU A 39 8.45 -2.40 7.91
C GLU A 39 9.67 -1.51 7.65
N ASP A 40 10.79 -2.09 7.20
CA ASP A 40 11.99 -1.35 6.81
C ASP A 40 11.71 -0.35 5.67
N MET A 41 10.96 -0.79 4.65
CA MET A 41 10.56 0.07 3.55
C MET A 41 9.54 1.16 3.95
N LEU A 42 8.69 0.86 4.93
CA LEU A 42 7.71 1.79 5.49
C LEU A 42 8.35 2.85 6.40
N ASP A 43 9.45 2.54 7.09
CA ASP A 43 10.23 3.52 7.87
C ASP A 43 10.74 4.68 7.00
N HIS A 44 11.09 4.37 5.75
CA HIS A 44 11.48 5.36 4.76
C HIS A 44 10.32 6.13 4.12
N ALA A 45 9.06 5.74 4.38
CA ALA A 45 7.89 6.38 3.80
C ALA A 45 7.46 7.63 4.59
N PRO A 46 7.15 8.74 3.90
CA PRO A 46 6.61 9.92 4.57
C PRO A 46 5.22 9.64 5.16
N ALA A 47 4.97 10.17 6.35
CA ALA A 47 3.70 10.03 7.08
C ALA A 47 3.32 8.56 7.39
N LEU A 48 4.27 7.81 7.95
CA LEU A 48 4.02 6.48 8.52
C LEU A 48 2.94 6.54 9.63
N ARG A 49 2.02 5.58 9.63
CA ARG A 49 0.97 5.36 10.63
C ARG A 49 1.01 3.89 11.04
N ASP A 50 0.45 3.55 12.20
CA ASP A 50 0.31 2.16 12.65
C ASP A 50 -0.53 1.30 11.69
N THR A 51 -1.42 1.94 10.92
CA THR A 51 -2.25 1.30 9.89
C THR A 51 -1.60 1.29 8.50
N SER A 52 -0.36 1.75 8.38
CA SER A 52 0.39 1.72 7.11
C SER A 52 0.74 0.30 6.71
N ARG A 53 0.40 -0.07 5.48
CA ARG A 53 0.76 -1.35 4.86
C ARG A 53 1.15 -1.19 3.41
N LEU A 54 1.93 -2.11 2.85
CA LEU A 54 2.17 -2.20 1.42
C LEU A 54 1.04 -3.00 0.76
N ALA A 55 0.30 -2.39 -0.17
CA ALA A 55 -0.83 -3.03 -0.86
C ALA A 55 -0.44 -4.34 -1.59
N CYS A 56 0.83 -4.49 -1.97
CA CYS A 56 1.31 -5.72 -2.61
C CYS A 56 1.46 -6.90 -1.63
N GLN A 57 1.60 -6.64 -0.32
CA GLN A 57 1.73 -7.66 0.73
C GLN A 57 0.45 -7.78 1.58
N CYS A 58 -0.36 -6.72 1.62
CA CYS A 58 -1.63 -6.66 2.34
C CYS A 58 -2.77 -7.25 1.49
N VAL A 59 -2.73 -8.58 1.26
CA VAL A 59 -3.79 -9.30 0.54
C VAL A 59 -4.78 -9.88 1.56
N PRO A 60 -6.01 -9.38 1.64
CA PRO A 60 -6.98 -9.91 2.59
C PRO A 60 -7.47 -11.31 2.20
N ASP A 61 -7.82 -12.11 3.21
CA ASP A 61 -8.28 -13.50 3.03
C ASP A 61 -9.70 -13.59 2.43
N GLY A 62 -10.44 -12.48 2.43
CA GLY A 62 -11.78 -12.37 1.87
C GLY A 62 -12.90 -12.75 2.84
N SER A 63 -12.59 -12.86 4.14
CA SER A 63 -13.57 -13.04 5.22
C SER A 63 -14.45 -11.81 5.45
N GLU A 64 -13.92 -10.61 5.19
CA GLU A 64 -14.62 -9.33 5.33
C GLU A 64 -14.22 -8.30 4.27
N ASP A 65 -15.00 -7.23 4.17
CA ASP A 65 -14.70 -6.08 3.33
C ASP A 65 -13.57 -5.25 3.97
N VAL A 66 -12.59 -4.84 3.18
CA VAL A 66 -11.43 -4.04 3.65
C VAL A 66 -11.52 -2.63 3.09
N VAL A 67 -11.38 -1.65 3.98
CA VAL A 67 -11.36 -0.23 3.61
C VAL A 67 -9.93 0.28 3.69
N VAL A 68 -9.43 0.80 2.57
CA VAL A 68 -8.06 1.31 2.46
C VAL A 68 -8.05 2.74 1.93
N GLU A 69 -7.24 3.59 2.55
CA GLU A 69 -6.94 4.96 2.12
C GLU A 69 -5.61 4.96 1.36
N VAL A 70 -5.60 5.54 0.15
CA VAL A 70 -4.37 5.76 -0.62
C VAL A 70 -3.81 7.15 -0.31
N PRO A 71 -2.59 7.28 0.23
CA PRO A 71 -2.00 8.58 0.52
C PRO A 71 -1.86 9.46 -0.73
N ALA A 72 -2.25 10.73 -0.62
CA ALA A 72 -2.21 11.68 -1.75
C ALA A 72 -0.80 11.94 -2.29
N TRP A 73 0.25 11.77 -1.47
CA TRP A 73 1.65 11.98 -1.87
C TRP A 73 2.17 10.93 -2.86
N LYS A 74 1.44 9.83 -3.06
CA LYS A 74 1.78 8.75 -4.00
C LYS A 74 1.26 8.97 -5.40
N ARG A 75 0.46 10.01 -5.61
CA ARG A 75 0.13 10.43 -6.96
C ARG A 75 1.40 10.99 -7.55
N ASN A 76 2.12 10.15 -8.28
CA ASN A 76 3.25 10.52 -9.10
C ASN A 76 2.84 11.72 -9.96
N GLU A 77 3.16 12.94 -9.52
CA GLU A 77 3.07 14.15 -10.33
C GLU A 77 4.24 14.16 -11.32
N VAL A 78 4.32 13.10 -12.13
CA VAL A 78 4.99 13.15 -13.41
C VAL A 78 3.91 12.81 -14.41
N SER A 79 3.04 13.80 -14.65
CA SER A 79 2.42 13.93 -15.96
C SER A 79 3.59 14.23 -16.91
N GLU A 80 4.14 13.21 -17.55
CA GLU A 80 4.93 13.41 -18.76
C GLU A 80 3.94 13.91 -19.82
N ASP A 81 3.72 15.23 -19.83
CA ASP A 81 3.23 15.95 -21.01
C ASP A 81 4.42 16.02 -21.97
N HIS A 82 4.47 15.09 -22.93
CA HIS A 82 5.24 15.24 -24.15
C HIS A 82 4.40 14.88 -25.37
#